data_AF-A0A5C6ZAS4-F1
#
_entry.id   AF-A0A5C6ZAS4-F1
#
_cell.length_a   1.000
_cell.length_b   1.000
_cell.length_c   1.000
_cell.angle_alpha   90.00
_cell.angle_beta   90.00
_cell.angle_gamma   90.00
#
_symmetry.space_group_name_H-M   'P 1'
#
loop_
_entity.id
_entity.type
_entity.pdbx_description
1 polymer ?
#
loop_
_entity_poly.entity_id
_entity_poly.type
_entity_poly.pdbx_seq_one_letter_code
_entity_poly.pdbx_strand_id
1 'polypeptide(L)'
;PLPTLLGFALAVLTIVVVAAFSWRTQRTQAEAADAMARTLAVQEQIQALGSAIKDAETGQRGFLITGLDNYLLPFNTAQVTLPAATERLRASFQNYRSQLARLELVEQLVKAKLGEMEESIAMRRKGDGIGAVTVVQGDRGRILMERIRTLLGEMEREERDRAAERRVLWDTAVQQTAGMMWGGSALLLVLTAVAAALSARAHRAARTEEWLKAGLAGLGVELQGDPHVERLADVATSFLARWTDARVGGFYITQDDGSYLRVGGYALPVAAEGETAPVVRGGDTLVGQAARDRRPVHVTRLPADYLPVSSALGRAASTGC
;
A
#
# COMPACT_ATOMS: atom_id res chain seq x y z
N PRO A 1 23.14 14.13 -10.05
CA PRO A 1 22.58 14.23 -11.42
C PRO A 1 21.10 14.60 -11.33
N LEU A 2 20.62 15.56 -12.13
CA LEU A 2 19.23 16.03 -12.11
C LEU A 2 18.14 14.92 -12.06
N PRO A 3 18.25 13.79 -12.80
CA PRO A 3 17.23 12.73 -12.78
C PRO A 3 17.09 12.00 -11.43
N THR A 4 18.16 11.87 -10.63
CA THR A 4 18.07 11.21 -9.32
C THR A 4 17.40 12.09 -8.27
N LEU A 5 17.60 13.41 -8.35
CA LEU A 5 16.92 14.38 -7.48
C LEU A 5 15.42 14.45 -7.79
N LEU A 6 15.05 14.38 -9.07
CA LEU A 6 13.65 14.31 -9.52
C LEU A 6 12.94 13.05 -9.00
N GLY A 7 13.58 11.89 -9.07
CA GLY A 7 13.04 10.64 -8.51
C GLY A 7 12.84 10.70 -7.00
N PHE A 8 13.80 11.29 -6.27
CA PHE A 8 13.69 11.47 -4.82
C PHE A 8 12.57 12.45 -4.44
N ALA A 9 12.47 13.59 -5.13
CA ALA A 9 11.42 14.58 -4.89
C ALA A 9 10.02 13.99 -5.14
N LEU A 10 9.87 13.18 -6.19
CA LEU A 10 8.61 12.51 -6.50
C LEU A 10 8.24 11.46 -5.43
N ALA A 11 9.23 10.69 -4.95
CA ALA A 11 9.03 9.72 -3.87
C ALA A 11 8.59 10.40 -2.56
N VAL A 12 9.24 11.50 -2.18
CA VAL A 12 8.87 12.30 -1.01
C VAL A 12 7.46 12.87 -1.16
N LEU A 13 7.12 13.40 -2.35
CA LEU A 13 5.79 13.91 -2.63
C LEU A 13 4.71 12.82 -2.46
N THR A 14 4.95 11.61 -2.97
CA THR A 14 4.01 10.49 -2.77
C THR A 14 3.84 10.13 -1.30
N ILE A 15 4.93 10.09 -0.51
CA ILE A 15 4.86 9.81 0.92
C ILE A 15 4.05 10.88 1.64
N VAL A 16 4.28 12.16 1.34
CA VAL A 16 3.55 13.28 1.95
C VAL A 16 2.07 13.24 1.59
N VAL A 17 1.72 12.95 0.33
CA VAL A 17 0.32 12.82 -0.10
C VAL A 17 -0.36 11.65 0.61
N VAL A 18 0.27 10.48 0.66
CA VAL A 18 -0.26 9.31 1.37
C VAL A 18 -0.42 9.61 2.86
N ALA A 19 0.56 10.24 3.50
CA ALA A 19 0.50 10.61 4.92
C ALA A 19 -0.61 11.63 5.21
N ALA A 20 -0.77 12.65 4.37
CA ALA A 20 -1.81 13.66 4.53
C ALA A 20 -3.23 13.06 4.37
N PHE A 21 -3.41 12.19 3.37
CA PHE A 21 -4.68 11.45 3.18
C PHE A 21 -4.94 10.45 4.31
N SER A 22 -3.91 9.74 4.77
CA SER A 22 -3.99 8.81 5.90
C SER A 22 -4.40 9.54 7.19
N TRP A 23 -3.77 10.69 7.49
CA TRP A 23 -4.16 11.52 8.64
C TRP A 23 -5.63 11.92 8.54
N ARG A 24 -6.04 12.47 7.38
CA ARG A 24 -7.42 12.93 7.18
C ARG A 24 -8.42 11.80 7.41
N THR A 25 -8.13 10.61 6.90
CA THR A 25 -9.01 9.44 7.06
C THR A 25 -9.03 8.91 8.49
N GLN A 26 -7.88 8.90 9.17
CA GLN A 26 -7.79 8.47 10.56
C GLN A 26 -8.59 9.39 11.49
N ARG A 27 -8.63 10.70 11.19
CA ARG A 27 -9.43 11.67 11.94
C ARG A 27 -10.94 11.47 11.74
N THR A 28 -11.38 11.22 10.51
CA THR A 28 -12.80 10.88 10.24
C THR A 28 -13.22 9.57 10.89
N GLN A 29 -12.31 8.58 10.97
CA GLN A 29 -12.61 7.33 11.67
C GLN A 29 -12.74 7.52 13.19
N ALA A 30 -11.89 8.34 13.81
CA ALA A 30 -11.98 8.63 15.24
C ALA A 30 -13.28 9.34 15.63
N GLU A 31 -13.67 10.39 14.89
CA GLU A 31 -14.89 11.16 15.17
C GLU A 31 -16.15 10.31 15.08
N ALA A 32 -16.18 9.42 14.09
CA ALA A 32 -17.32 8.60 13.89
C ALA A 32 -17.33 7.46 14.95
N ALA A 33 -16.17 6.96 15.41
CA ALA A 33 -16.09 5.91 16.44
C ALA A 33 -16.65 6.43 17.76
N ASP A 34 -16.31 7.68 18.09
CA ASP A 34 -16.90 8.41 19.20
C ASP A 34 -18.41 8.59 19.03
N ALA A 35 -18.88 8.85 17.81
CA ALA A 35 -20.32 8.96 17.55
C ALA A 35 -21.06 7.63 17.77
N MET A 36 -20.45 6.51 17.39
CA MET A 36 -20.98 5.16 17.66
C MET A 36 -21.02 4.88 19.17
N ALA A 37 -19.93 5.16 19.88
CA ALA A 37 -19.86 4.97 21.33
C ALA A 37 -20.94 5.79 22.06
N ARG A 38 -21.16 7.04 21.62
CA ARG A 38 -22.26 7.88 22.13
C ARG A 38 -23.64 7.24 21.91
N THR A 39 -23.93 6.74 20.72
CA THR A 39 -25.23 6.09 20.44
C THR A 39 -25.45 4.84 21.29
N LEU A 40 -24.42 4.02 21.49
CA LEU A 40 -24.49 2.83 22.36
C LEU A 40 -24.72 3.23 23.83
N ALA A 41 -24.02 4.26 24.32
CA ALA A 41 -24.19 4.77 25.68
C ALA A 41 -25.62 5.30 25.91
N VAL A 42 -26.23 5.96 24.92
CA VAL A 42 -27.63 6.41 25.00
C VAL A 42 -28.59 5.23 25.08
N GLN A 43 -28.40 4.18 24.29
CA GLN A 43 -29.22 2.98 24.34
C GLN A 43 -29.18 2.31 25.72
N GLU A 44 -27.97 2.18 26.29
CA GLU A 44 -27.79 1.66 27.65
C GLU A 44 -28.52 2.50 28.69
N GLN A 45 -28.46 3.84 28.57
CA GLN A 45 -29.17 4.76 29.47
C GLN A 45 -30.70 4.63 29.36
N ILE A 46 -31.26 4.47 28.15
CA ILE A 46 -32.69 4.23 27.95
C ILE A 46 -33.12 2.91 28.61
N GLN A 47 -32.33 1.85 28.44
CA GLN A 47 -32.60 0.54 29.05
C GLN A 47 -32.51 0.58 30.58
N ALA A 48 -31.49 1.26 31.11
CA ALA A 48 -31.32 1.45 32.55
C ALA A 48 -32.50 2.21 33.17
N LEU A 49 -33.01 3.24 32.48
CA LEU A 49 -34.20 3.99 32.91
C LEU A 49 -35.42 3.05 33.03
N GLY A 50 -35.68 2.24 31.99
CA GLY A 50 -36.78 1.29 31.98
C GLY A 50 -36.65 0.22 33.07
N SER A 51 -35.44 -0.29 33.33
CA SER A 51 -35.18 -1.28 34.39
C SER A 51 -35.43 -0.69 35.77
N ALA A 52 -34.91 0.51 36.05
CA ALA A 52 -35.06 1.15 37.36
C ALA A 52 -36.54 1.35 37.74
N ILE A 53 -37.40 1.72 36.79
CA ILE A 53 -38.84 1.87 37.03
C ILE A 53 -39.50 0.51 37.29
N LYS A 54 -39.12 -0.52 36.52
CA LYS A 54 -39.62 -1.90 36.71
C LYS A 54 -39.21 -2.45 38.08
N ASP A 55 -37.98 -2.23 38.49
CA ASP A 55 -37.46 -2.68 39.79
C ASP A 55 -38.16 -1.95 40.94
N ALA A 56 -38.42 -0.64 40.77
CA ALA A 56 -39.24 0.14 41.70
C ALA A 56 -40.66 -0.40 41.83
N GLU A 57 -41.34 -0.72 40.72
CA GLU A 57 -42.67 -1.34 40.74
C GLU A 57 -42.63 -2.72 41.41
N THR A 58 -41.60 -3.52 41.14
CA THR A 58 -41.43 -4.84 41.76
C THR A 58 -41.25 -4.72 43.27
N GLY A 59 -40.43 -3.77 43.73
CA GLY A 59 -40.22 -3.49 45.15
C GLY A 59 -41.50 -2.99 45.83
N GLN A 60 -42.23 -2.09 45.19
CA GLN A 60 -43.52 -1.59 45.67
C GLN A 60 -44.52 -2.74 45.88
N ARG A 61 -44.68 -3.64 44.90
CA ARG A 61 -45.56 -4.81 45.03
C ARG A 61 -45.12 -5.73 46.16
N GLY A 62 -43.81 -5.96 46.30
CA GLY A 62 -43.25 -6.74 47.40
C GLY A 62 -43.58 -6.16 48.78
N PHE A 63 -43.48 -4.83 48.92
CA PHE A 63 -43.88 -4.12 50.14
C PHE A 63 -45.38 -4.20 50.41
N LEU A 64 -46.22 -4.05 49.38
CA LEU A 64 -47.68 -4.18 49.57
C LEU A 64 -48.08 -5.57 50.07
N ILE A 65 -47.44 -6.62 49.54
CA ILE A 65 -47.69 -8.01 49.92
C ILE A 65 -47.16 -8.30 51.33
N THR A 66 -45.90 -7.95 51.61
CA THR A 66 -45.20 -8.39 52.81
C THR A 66 -45.27 -7.42 53.99
N GLY A 67 -45.44 -6.12 53.71
CA GLY A 67 -45.35 -5.04 54.69
C GLY A 67 -43.92 -4.71 55.14
N LEU A 68 -42.89 -5.34 54.58
CA LEU A 68 -41.50 -5.16 55.03
C LEU A 68 -40.80 -4.05 54.24
N ASP A 69 -40.30 -3.02 54.93
CA ASP A 69 -39.67 -1.84 54.32
C ASP A 69 -38.44 -2.15 53.45
N ASN A 70 -37.77 -3.30 53.65
CA ASN A 70 -36.63 -3.71 52.83
C ASN A 70 -37.00 -3.87 51.33
N TYR A 71 -38.24 -4.22 51.01
CA TYR A 71 -38.73 -4.28 49.63
C TYR A 71 -38.83 -2.90 48.98
N LEU A 72 -38.82 -1.80 49.75
CA LEU A 72 -38.86 -0.43 49.21
C LEU A 72 -37.49 0.07 48.76
N LEU A 73 -36.40 -0.68 48.96
CA LEU A 73 -35.06 -0.25 48.55
C LEU A 73 -35.00 0.10 47.05
N PRO A 74 -35.48 -0.73 46.11
CA PRO A 74 -35.47 -0.38 44.68
C PRO A 74 -36.29 0.89 44.35
N PHE A 75 -37.43 1.08 45.03
CA PHE A 75 -38.27 2.27 44.85
C PHE A 75 -37.57 3.55 45.32
N ASN A 76 -36.96 3.49 46.51
CA ASN A 76 -36.21 4.62 47.07
C ASN A 76 -34.98 4.95 46.21
N THR A 77 -34.28 3.94 45.70
CA THR A 77 -33.16 4.15 44.77
C THR A 77 -33.63 4.80 43.47
N ALA A 78 -34.73 4.33 42.89
CA ALA A 78 -35.27 4.89 41.65
C ALA A 78 -35.67 6.36 41.79
N GLN A 79 -36.25 6.78 42.92
CA GLN A 79 -36.57 8.19 43.17
C GLN A 79 -35.34 9.11 43.08
N VAL A 80 -34.17 8.63 43.50
CA VAL A 80 -32.92 9.40 43.48
C VAL A 80 -32.23 9.33 42.12
N THR A 81 -32.22 8.15 41.48
CA THR A 81 -31.42 7.92 40.27
C THR A 81 -32.13 8.33 38.98
N LEU A 82 -33.46 8.22 38.90
CA LEU A 82 -34.22 8.53 37.68
C LEU A 82 -34.08 9.98 37.22
N PRO A 83 -34.15 11.01 38.10
CA PRO A 83 -33.95 12.41 37.67
C PRO A 83 -32.56 12.65 37.06
N ALA A 84 -31.52 12.07 37.66
CA ALA A 84 -30.16 12.19 37.13
C ALA A 84 -29.96 11.41 35.81
N ALA A 85 -30.70 10.32 35.60
CA ALA A 85 -30.68 9.57 34.35
C ALA A 85 -31.40 10.34 33.22
N THR A 86 -32.53 10.98 33.51
CA THR A 86 -33.25 11.81 32.53
C THR A 86 -32.45 13.04 32.12
N GLU A 87 -31.71 13.69 33.03
CA GLU A 87 -30.80 14.80 32.67
C GLU A 87 -29.66 14.36 31.73
N ARG A 88 -29.06 13.19 31.99
CA ARG A 88 -28.01 12.62 31.12
C ARG A 88 -28.52 12.32 29.71
N LEU A 89 -29.74 11.77 29.62
CA LEU A 89 -30.42 11.58 28.34
C LEU A 89 -30.71 12.92 27.65
N ARG A 90 -31.18 13.93 28.39
CA ARG A 90 -31.45 15.27 27.85
C ARG A 90 -30.20 15.92 27.25
N ALA A 91 -29.06 15.80 27.93
CA ALA A 91 -27.77 16.27 27.43
C ALA A 91 -27.36 15.56 26.12
N SER A 92 -27.69 14.28 25.98
CA SER A 92 -27.41 13.49 24.78
C SER A 92 -28.33 13.82 23.59
N PHE A 93 -29.50 14.40 23.87
CA PHE A 93 -30.52 14.71 22.87
C PHE A 93 -30.60 16.18 22.43
N GLN A 94 -29.68 17.05 22.85
CA GLN A 94 -29.73 18.51 22.56
C GLN A 94 -29.97 18.86 21.08
N ASN A 95 -29.45 18.05 20.16
CA ASN A 95 -29.58 18.27 18.71
C ASN A 95 -30.75 17.50 18.06
N TYR A 96 -31.53 16.74 18.83
CA TYR A 96 -32.56 15.83 18.33
C TYR A 96 -33.92 16.16 18.95
N ARG A 97 -34.65 17.10 18.32
CA ARG A 97 -35.95 17.59 18.81
C ARG A 97 -36.98 16.49 19.04
N SER A 98 -37.03 15.46 18.18
CA SER A 98 -37.95 14.32 18.34
C SER A 98 -37.69 13.54 19.64
N GLN A 99 -36.42 13.29 19.96
CA GLN A 99 -36.02 12.56 21.17
C GLN A 99 -36.25 13.39 22.43
N LEU A 100 -36.02 14.70 22.38
CA LEU A 100 -36.34 15.59 23.50
C LEU A 100 -37.83 15.58 23.82
N ALA A 101 -38.69 15.70 22.81
CA ALA A 101 -40.14 15.65 23.00
C ALA A 101 -40.61 14.31 23.58
N ARG A 102 -40.04 13.18 23.13
CA ARG A 102 -40.34 11.86 23.73
C ARG A 102 -39.82 11.73 25.16
N LEU A 103 -38.62 12.25 25.44
CA LEU A 103 -38.04 12.23 26.78
C LEU A 103 -38.90 13.04 27.77
N GLU A 104 -39.42 14.20 27.37
CA GLU A 104 -40.34 15.00 28.19
C GLU A 104 -41.62 14.23 28.52
N LEU A 105 -42.19 13.50 27.56
CA LEU A 105 -43.36 12.64 27.80
C LEU A 105 -43.03 11.47 28.74
N VAL A 106 -41.86 10.84 28.56
CA VAL A 106 -41.37 9.78 29.46
C VAL A 106 -41.22 10.33 30.87
N GLU A 107 -40.61 11.51 31.05
CA GLU A 107 -40.42 12.15 32.35
C GLU A 107 -41.76 12.41 33.07
N GLN A 108 -42.76 12.91 32.35
CA GLN A 108 -44.11 13.10 32.88
C GLN A 108 -44.76 11.78 33.32
N LEU A 109 -44.64 10.74 32.49
CA LEU A 109 -45.19 9.41 32.81
C LEU A 109 -44.45 8.75 33.98
N VAL A 110 -43.14 8.89 34.06
CA VAL A 110 -42.31 8.39 35.16
C VAL A 110 -42.69 9.08 36.46
N LYS A 111 -42.85 10.41 36.47
CA LYS A 111 -43.33 11.15 37.63
C LYS A 111 -44.72 10.70 38.06
N ALA A 112 -45.64 10.51 37.11
CA ALA A 112 -46.98 10.00 37.38
C ALA A 112 -46.96 8.57 37.96
N LYS A 113 -46.05 7.72 37.47
CA LYS A 113 -45.88 6.34 37.95
C LYS A 113 -45.26 6.29 39.35
N LEU A 114 -44.26 7.11 39.63
CA LEU A 114 -43.69 7.24 40.99
C LEU A 114 -44.73 7.75 41.98
N GLY A 115 -45.55 8.75 41.60
CA GLY A 115 -46.63 9.25 42.45
C GLY A 115 -47.72 8.20 42.74
N GLU A 116 -48.09 7.38 41.75
CA GLU A 116 -49.02 6.25 41.94
C GLU A 116 -48.44 5.21 42.92
N MET A 117 -47.16 4.86 42.79
CA MET A 117 -46.49 3.96 43.72
C MET A 117 -46.43 4.55 45.14
N GLU A 118 -46.07 5.83 45.28
CA GLU A 118 -46.01 6.53 46.56
C GLU A 118 -47.37 6.56 47.27
N GLU A 119 -48.46 6.80 46.53
CA GLU A 119 -49.83 6.78 47.04
C GLU A 119 -50.17 5.41 47.67
N SER A 120 -49.93 4.31 46.95
CA SER A 120 -50.20 2.96 47.44
C SER A 120 -49.31 2.58 48.65
N ILE A 121 -48.03 2.98 48.66
CA ILE A 121 -47.10 2.75 49.76
C ILE A 121 -47.55 3.52 51.01
N ALA A 122 -47.98 4.78 50.85
CA ALA A 122 -48.46 5.61 51.94
C ALA A 122 -49.75 5.05 52.56
N MET A 123 -50.68 4.54 51.75
CA MET A 123 -51.89 3.86 52.24
C MET A 123 -51.52 2.62 53.07
N ARG A 124 -50.62 1.77 52.55
CA ARG A 124 -50.16 0.57 53.26
C ARG A 124 -49.49 0.90 54.60
N ARG A 125 -48.68 1.96 54.65
CA ARG A 125 -48.03 2.45 55.88
C ARG A 125 -49.02 2.97 56.93
N LYS A 126 -50.15 3.53 56.51
CA LYS A 126 -51.24 3.98 57.39
C LYS A 126 -52.13 2.84 57.90
N GLY A 127 -51.82 1.59 57.56
CA GLY A 127 -52.62 0.41 57.92
C GLY A 127 -53.73 0.08 56.91
N ASP A 128 -53.91 0.90 55.87
CA ASP A 128 -54.91 0.66 54.82
C ASP A 128 -54.36 -0.24 53.71
N GLY A 129 -54.27 -1.54 54.01
CA GLY A 129 -53.82 -2.54 53.04
C GLY A 129 -54.81 -2.76 51.89
N ILE A 130 -56.12 -2.61 52.14
CA ILE A 130 -57.16 -2.85 51.13
C ILE A 130 -57.19 -1.68 50.14
N GLY A 131 -57.13 -0.44 50.62
CA GLY A 131 -57.02 0.74 49.76
C GLY A 131 -55.75 0.73 48.91
N ALA A 132 -54.61 0.35 49.52
CA ALA A 132 -53.34 0.23 48.79
C ALA A 132 -53.39 -0.78 47.62
N VAL A 133 -54.05 -1.92 47.82
CA VAL A 133 -54.25 -2.92 46.75
C VAL A 133 -55.25 -2.43 45.70
N THR A 134 -56.29 -1.70 46.11
CA THR A 134 -57.29 -1.12 45.20
C THR A 134 -56.67 -0.12 44.21
N VAL A 135 -55.71 0.69 44.66
CA VAL A 135 -54.94 1.60 43.78
C VAL A 135 -54.22 0.82 42.67
N VAL A 136 -53.56 -0.29 43.03
CA VAL A 136 -52.84 -1.13 42.07
C VAL A 136 -53.79 -1.89 41.13
N GLN A 137 -54.95 -2.33 41.64
CA GLN A 137 -55.98 -3.01 40.84
C GLN A 137 -56.68 -2.10 39.84
N GLY A 138 -56.67 -0.78 40.05
CA GLY A 138 -57.32 0.20 39.18
C GLY A 138 -56.70 0.39 37.79
N ASP A 139 -55.82 -0.51 37.34
CA ASP A 139 -55.10 -0.51 36.05
C ASP A 139 -54.24 0.72 35.73
N ARG A 140 -54.37 1.82 36.48
CA ARG A 140 -53.62 3.07 36.28
C ARG A 140 -52.11 2.82 36.24
N GLY A 141 -51.59 2.07 37.20
CA GLY A 141 -50.18 1.71 37.25
C GLY A 141 -49.71 0.88 36.04
N ARG A 142 -50.55 -0.03 35.54
CA ARG A 142 -50.28 -0.86 34.34
C ARG A 142 -50.26 0.00 33.08
N ILE A 143 -51.26 0.86 32.90
CA ILE A 143 -51.38 1.76 31.74
C ILE A 143 -50.18 2.72 31.65
N LEU A 144 -49.76 3.28 32.79
CA LEU A 144 -48.57 4.13 32.84
C LEU A 144 -47.32 3.37 32.41
N MET A 145 -47.10 2.16 32.93
CA MET A 145 -45.93 1.34 32.57
C MET A 145 -45.93 0.90 31.12
N GLU A 146 -47.08 0.54 30.57
CA GLU A 146 -47.22 0.16 29.16
C GLU A 146 -46.88 1.33 28.24
N ARG A 147 -47.33 2.55 28.57
CA ARG A 147 -46.96 3.77 27.85
C ARG A 147 -45.48 4.10 27.97
N ILE A 148 -44.89 4.00 29.17
CA ILE A 148 -43.45 4.20 29.38
C ILE A 148 -42.65 3.21 28.54
N ARG A 149 -42.98 1.91 28.59
CA ARG A 149 -42.31 0.87 27.83
C ARG A 149 -42.41 1.09 26.32
N THR A 150 -43.57 1.55 25.85
CA THR A 150 -43.80 1.86 24.43
C THR A 150 -42.90 3.01 23.98
N LEU A 151 -42.90 4.14 24.70
CA LEU A 151 -42.07 5.29 24.37
C LEU A 151 -40.58 4.99 24.46
N LEU A 152 -40.10 4.31 25.50
CA LEU A 152 -38.71 3.90 25.60
C LEU A 152 -38.30 2.98 24.45
N GLY A 153 -39.19 2.05 24.05
CA GLY A 153 -38.96 1.18 22.90
C GLY A 153 -38.97 1.90 21.56
N GLU A 154 -39.72 2.99 21.40
CA GLU A 154 -39.66 3.87 20.23
C GLU A 154 -38.36 4.68 20.19
N MET A 155 -37.95 5.26 21.32
CA MET A 155 -36.69 5.99 21.45
C MET A 155 -35.49 5.08 21.14
N GLU A 156 -35.49 3.85 21.66
CA GLU A 156 -34.44 2.87 21.43
C GLU A 156 -34.36 2.43 19.96
N ARG A 157 -35.52 2.18 19.32
CA ARG A 157 -35.59 1.86 17.89
C ARG A 157 -35.01 2.98 17.03
N GLU A 158 -35.37 4.23 17.31
CA GLU A 158 -34.84 5.37 16.56
C GLU A 158 -33.32 5.52 16.70
N GLU A 159 -32.75 5.30 17.89
CA GLU A 159 -31.29 5.28 18.04
C GLU A 159 -30.62 4.10 17.34
N ARG A 160 -31.25 2.91 17.34
CA ARG A 160 -30.73 1.75 16.60
C ARG A 160 -30.72 2.00 15.09
N ASP A 161 -31.79 2.57 14.54
CA ASP A 161 -31.89 2.85 13.11
C ASP A 161 -30.85 3.89 12.68
N ARG A 162 -30.66 4.96 13.47
CA ARG A 162 -29.59 5.94 13.23
C ARG A 162 -28.19 5.33 13.34
N ALA A 163 -27.98 4.41 14.29
CA ALA A 163 -26.71 3.70 14.41
C ALA A 163 -26.46 2.83 13.15
N ALA A 164 -27.48 2.14 12.66
CA ALA A 164 -27.39 1.29 11.48
C ALA A 164 -27.09 2.10 10.21
N GLU A 165 -27.78 3.24 10.01
CA GLU A 165 -27.52 4.14 8.88
C GLU A 165 -26.07 4.65 8.89
N ARG A 166 -25.59 5.07 10.06
CA ARG A 166 -24.20 5.50 10.22
C ARG A 166 -23.24 4.35 9.92
N ARG A 167 -23.50 3.11 10.39
CA ARG A 167 -22.65 1.92 10.12
C ARG A 167 -22.42 1.68 8.63
N VAL A 168 -23.41 1.94 7.78
CA VAL A 168 -23.25 1.77 6.33
C VAL A 168 -22.33 2.85 5.74
N LEU A 169 -22.49 4.10 6.19
CA LEU A 169 -21.58 5.20 5.81
C LEU A 169 -20.14 4.94 6.27
N TRP A 170 -19.98 4.25 7.40
CA TRP A 170 -18.69 3.85 7.92
C TRP A 170 -17.99 2.77 7.11
N ASP A 171 -18.71 1.70 6.78
CA ASP A 171 -18.11 0.57 6.06
C ASP A 171 -17.63 0.99 4.66
N THR A 172 -18.40 1.85 4.00
CA THR A 172 -18.01 2.47 2.74
C THR A 172 -16.80 3.42 2.86
N ALA A 173 -16.69 4.19 3.95
CA ALA A 173 -15.52 5.03 4.22
C ALA A 173 -14.25 4.19 4.53
N VAL A 174 -14.40 3.05 5.23
CA VAL A 174 -13.28 2.14 5.52
C VAL A 174 -12.76 1.48 4.25
N GLN A 175 -13.64 1.04 3.34
CA GLN A 175 -13.23 0.45 2.05
C GLN A 175 -12.50 1.46 1.14
N GLN A 176 -12.87 2.73 1.17
CA GLN A 176 -12.14 3.78 0.45
C GLN A 176 -10.68 3.93 0.95
N THR A 177 -10.43 3.72 2.25
CA THR A 177 -9.07 3.73 2.81
C THR A 177 -8.18 2.64 2.24
N ALA A 178 -8.73 1.44 2.05
CA ALA A 178 -7.98 0.31 1.51
C ALA A 178 -7.52 0.60 0.08
N GLY A 179 -8.43 1.05 -0.79
CA GLY A 179 -8.09 1.39 -2.19
C GLY A 179 -7.00 2.45 -2.30
N MET A 180 -6.99 3.44 -1.40
CA MET A 180 -5.97 4.48 -1.36
C MET A 180 -4.58 3.94 -0.95
N MET A 181 -4.54 3.02 0.01
CA MET A 181 -3.29 2.39 0.47
C MET A 181 -2.68 1.52 -0.63
N TRP A 182 -3.49 0.69 -1.29
CA TRP A 182 -3.03 -0.14 -2.41
C TRP A 182 -2.60 0.73 -3.61
N GLY A 183 -3.33 1.81 -3.91
CA GLY A 183 -2.98 2.75 -4.98
C GLY A 183 -1.66 3.48 -4.76
N GLY A 184 -1.42 3.95 -3.53
CA GLY A 184 -0.15 4.60 -3.16
C GLY A 184 1.05 3.67 -3.26
N SER A 185 0.93 2.43 -2.74
CA SER A 185 1.98 1.42 -2.85
C SER A 185 2.25 1.01 -4.29
N ALA A 186 1.21 0.83 -5.11
CA ALA A 186 1.36 0.52 -6.53
C ALA A 186 2.08 1.64 -7.29
N LEU A 187 1.73 2.91 -7.03
CA LEU A 187 2.41 4.05 -7.63
C LEU A 187 3.89 4.11 -7.23
N LEU A 188 4.21 3.90 -5.96
CA LEU A 188 5.60 3.86 -5.47
C LEU A 188 6.41 2.74 -6.15
N LEU A 189 5.82 1.56 -6.31
CA LEU A 189 6.45 0.44 -7.02
C LEU A 189 6.73 0.77 -8.49
N VAL A 190 5.79 1.42 -9.18
CA VAL A 190 5.99 1.86 -10.57
C VAL A 190 7.12 2.88 -10.66
N LEU A 191 7.15 3.88 -9.77
CA LEU A 191 8.20 4.91 -9.77
C LEU A 191 9.59 4.34 -9.49
N THR A 192 9.70 3.43 -8.53
CA THR A 192 10.97 2.76 -8.22
C THR A 192 11.44 1.87 -9.37
N ALA A 193 10.53 1.13 -10.01
CA ALA A 193 10.84 0.33 -11.20
C ALA A 193 11.32 1.18 -12.38
N VAL A 194 10.66 2.32 -12.65
CA VAL A 194 11.06 3.26 -13.71
C VAL A 194 12.45 3.86 -13.40
N ALA A 195 12.69 4.30 -12.17
CA ALA A 195 13.99 4.84 -11.76
C ALA A 195 15.11 3.79 -11.92
N ALA A 196 14.86 2.55 -11.49
CA ALA A 196 15.80 1.44 -11.64
C ALA A 196 16.09 1.14 -13.13
N ALA A 197 15.07 1.13 -13.98
CA ALA A 197 15.22 0.90 -15.41
C ALA A 197 16.04 2.00 -16.12
N LEU A 198 15.79 3.27 -15.78
CA LEU A 198 16.55 4.41 -16.31
C LEU A 198 18.01 4.37 -15.84
N SER A 199 18.25 4.08 -14.56
CA SER A 199 19.59 3.93 -14.01
C SER A 199 20.37 2.78 -14.68
N ALA A 200 19.73 1.62 -14.84
CA ALA A 200 20.34 0.48 -15.52
C ALA A 200 20.71 0.79 -16.98
N ARG A 201 19.87 1.57 -17.69
CA ARG A 201 20.18 2.05 -19.05
C ARG A 201 21.39 2.98 -19.06
N ALA A 202 21.44 3.94 -18.13
CA ALA A 202 22.56 4.87 -18.02
C ALA A 202 23.88 4.15 -17.70
N HIS A 203 23.86 3.19 -16.77
CA HIS A 203 25.04 2.39 -16.43
C HIS A 203 25.53 1.54 -17.60
N ARG A 204 24.64 0.95 -18.40
CA ARG A 204 25.03 0.19 -19.60
C ARG A 204 25.73 1.10 -20.62
N ALA A 205 25.17 2.27 -20.89
CA ALA A 205 25.75 3.24 -21.83
C ALA A 205 27.14 3.72 -21.35
N ALA A 206 27.28 4.04 -20.06
CA ALA A 206 28.55 4.46 -19.49
C ALA A 206 29.65 3.38 -19.59
N ARG A 207 29.32 2.10 -19.31
CA ARG A 207 30.30 1.00 -19.43
C ARG A 207 30.83 0.82 -20.84
N THR A 208 29.99 0.95 -21.87
CA THR A 208 30.44 0.87 -23.26
C THR A 208 31.38 2.02 -23.64
N GLU A 209 31.10 3.23 -23.16
CA GLU A 209 31.94 4.38 -23.40
C GLU A 209 33.30 4.25 -22.68
N GLU A 210 33.29 3.80 -21.42
CA GLU A 210 34.51 3.51 -20.65
C GLU A 210 35.34 2.41 -21.31
N TRP A 211 34.73 1.31 -21.77
CA TRP A 211 35.42 0.23 -22.48
C TRP A 211 36.08 0.73 -23.78
N LEU A 212 35.38 1.55 -24.58
CA LEU A 212 35.94 2.11 -25.81
C LEU A 212 37.10 3.08 -25.52
N LYS A 213 36.93 3.99 -24.55
CA LYS A 213 37.98 4.96 -24.19
C LYS A 213 39.21 4.27 -23.62
N ALA A 214 39.04 3.27 -22.76
CA ALA A 214 40.13 2.49 -22.21
C ALA A 214 40.88 1.72 -23.31
N GLY A 215 40.15 1.11 -24.25
CA GLY A 215 40.76 0.42 -25.39
C GLY A 215 41.56 1.36 -26.30
N LEU A 216 41.00 2.52 -26.64
CA LEU A 216 41.68 3.53 -27.46
C LEU A 216 42.92 4.11 -26.77
N ALA A 217 42.83 4.41 -25.47
CA ALA A 217 43.96 4.90 -24.69
C ALA A 217 45.08 3.85 -24.59
N GLY A 218 44.73 2.59 -24.31
CA GLY A 218 45.68 1.49 -24.26
C GLY A 218 46.37 1.24 -25.59
N LEU A 219 45.62 1.24 -26.70
CA LEU A 219 46.18 1.13 -28.04
C LEU A 219 47.12 2.30 -28.35
N GLY A 220 46.73 3.53 -27.99
CA GLY A 220 47.54 4.72 -28.21
C GLY A 220 48.90 4.67 -27.52
N VAL A 221 48.97 4.15 -26.29
CA VAL A 221 50.23 3.98 -25.55
C VAL A 221 51.13 2.95 -26.22
N GLU A 222 50.58 1.82 -26.64
CA GLU A 222 51.36 0.73 -27.24
C GLU A 222 51.98 1.15 -28.61
N LEU A 223 51.32 2.06 -29.33
CA LEU A 223 51.77 2.54 -30.64
C LEU A 223 52.79 3.68 -30.60
N GLN A 224 53.13 4.24 -29.43
CA GLN A 224 54.02 5.43 -29.32
C GLN A 224 55.53 5.14 -29.49
N GLY A 225 55.94 3.89 -29.72
CA GLY A 225 57.35 3.47 -29.58
C GLY A 225 58.17 3.27 -30.87
N ASP A 226 57.55 3.02 -32.03
CA ASP A 226 58.29 2.63 -33.24
C ASP A 226 57.72 3.27 -34.52
N PRO A 227 58.53 3.90 -35.39
CA PRO A 227 58.06 4.50 -36.63
C PRO A 227 57.76 3.49 -37.76
N HIS A 228 58.15 2.22 -37.62
CA HIS A 228 57.98 1.23 -38.70
C HIS A 228 56.57 0.66 -38.73
N VAL A 229 55.93 0.80 -39.90
CA VAL A 229 54.52 0.45 -40.13
C VAL A 229 54.24 -1.04 -39.90
N GLU A 230 55.17 -1.92 -40.24
CA GLU A 230 55.04 -3.36 -40.06
C GLU A 230 54.97 -3.73 -38.57
N ARG A 231 55.85 -3.15 -37.75
CA ARG A 231 55.86 -3.40 -36.30
C ARG A 231 54.64 -2.77 -35.62
N LEU A 232 54.21 -1.59 -36.05
CA LEU A 232 52.98 -0.97 -35.55
C LEU A 232 51.75 -1.84 -35.86
N ALA A 233 51.70 -2.47 -37.05
CA ALA A 233 50.62 -3.37 -37.41
C ALA A 233 50.58 -4.61 -36.51
N ASP A 234 51.71 -5.25 -36.23
CA ASP A 234 51.76 -6.41 -35.32
C ASP A 234 51.36 -6.06 -33.89
N VAL A 235 51.85 -4.93 -33.39
CA VAL A 235 51.51 -4.40 -32.06
C VAL A 235 50.02 -4.08 -31.95
N ALA A 236 49.47 -3.34 -32.92
CA ALA A 236 48.04 -3.00 -32.96
C ALA A 236 47.17 -4.26 -33.02
N THR A 237 47.50 -5.20 -33.91
CA THR A 237 46.75 -6.45 -34.09
C THR A 237 46.76 -7.29 -32.82
N SER A 238 47.92 -7.40 -32.18
CA SER A 238 48.09 -8.15 -30.94
C SER A 238 47.32 -7.54 -29.77
N PHE A 239 47.34 -6.20 -29.64
CA PHE A 239 46.56 -5.50 -28.63
C PHE A 239 45.06 -5.70 -28.86
N LEU A 240 44.57 -5.41 -30.07
CA LEU A 240 43.15 -5.52 -30.41
C LEU A 240 42.63 -6.95 -30.24
N ALA A 241 43.42 -7.95 -30.62
CA ALA A 241 43.05 -9.35 -30.44
C ALA A 241 42.86 -9.69 -28.96
N ARG A 242 43.81 -9.31 -28.08
CA ARG A 242 43.65 -9.50 -26.63
C ARG A 242 42.50 -8.68 -26.04
N TRP A 243 42.32 -7.43 -26.48
CA TRP A 243 41.30 -6.53 -25.96
C TRP A 243 39.87 -6.97 -26.31
N THR A 244 39.70 -7.55 -27.51
CA THR A 244 38.41 -8.06 -28.00
C THR A 244 38.22 -9.55 -27.73
N ASP A 245 39.18 -10.21 -27.07
CA ASP A 245 39.25 -11.67 -26.90
C ASP A 245 39.17 -12.45 -28.23
N ALA A 246 39.69 -11.86 -29.30
CA ALA A 246 39.80 -12.51 -30.59
C ALA A 246 40.96 -13.51 -30.58
N ARG A 247 40.69 -14.74 -31.03
CA ARG A 247 41.71 -15.81 -31.07
C ARG A 247 42.75 -15.63 -32.17
N VAL A 248 42.36 -15.00 -33.28
CA VAL A 248 43.19 -14.78 -34.46
C VAL A 248 42.85 -13.41 -35.06
N GLY A 249 43.85 -12.70 -35.56
CA GLY A 249 43.67 -11.39 -36.17
C GLY A 249 44.66 -11.14 -37.30
N GLY A 250 44.27 -10.34 -38.29
CA GLY A 250 45.15 -9.92 -39.38
C GLY A 250 44.92 -8.44 -39.70
N PHE A 251 46.00 -7.74 -40.01
CA PHE A 251 45.99 -6.31 -40.31
C PHE A 251 46.56 -6.05 -41.68
N TYR A 252 45.84 -5.24 -42.46
CA TYR A 252 46.11 -5.00 -43.86
C TYR A 252 46.25 -3.51 -44.13
N ILE A 253 47.17 -3.17 -45.03
CA ILE A 253 47.37 -1.80 -45.51
C ILE A 253 47.09 -1.76 -47.00
N THR A 254 46.53 -0.64 -47.46
CA THR A 254 46.25 -0.42 -48.89
C THR A 254 47.54 -0.05 -49.62
N GLN A 255 47.81 -0.71 -50.75
CA GLN A 255 48.92 -0.42 -51.65
C GLN A 255 48.48 0.51 -52.80
N ASP A 256 49.45 1.11 -53.50
CA ASP A 256 49.22 2.06 -54.60
C ASP A 256 48.41 1.46 -55.76
N ASP A 257 48.48 0.14 -55.95
CA ASP A 257 47.74 -0.60 -56.97
C ASP A 257 46.29 -0.93 -56.56
N GLY A 258 45.84 -0.44 -55.40
CA GLY A 258 44.51 -0.70 -54.84
C GLY A 258 44.35 -2.09 -54.21
N SER A 259 45.43 -2.85 -54.07
CA SER A 259 45.43 -4.11 -53.33
C SER A 259 45.68 -3.89 -51.83
N TYR A 260 45.38 -4.90 -51.01
CA TYR A 260 45.54 -4.88 -49.57
C TYR A 260 46.61 -5.90 -49.17
N LEU A 261 47.74 -5.42 -48.65
CA LEU A 261 48.83 -6.24 -48.17
C LEU A 261 48.66 -6.51 -46.67
N ARG A 262 48.72 -7.79 -46.26
CA ARG A 262 48.79 -8.15 -44.84
C ARG A 262 50.16 -7.78 -44.27
N VAL A 263 50.19 -6.82 -43.35
CA VAL A 263 51.41 -6.29 -42.73
C VAL A 263 51.56 -6.68 -41.27
N GLY A 264 50.49 -7.19 -40.63
CA GLY A 264 50.56 -7.70 -39.26
C GLY A 264 49.57 -8.81 -38.97
N GLY A 265 49.84 -9.59 -37.92
CA GLY A 265 49.02 -10.75 -37.57
C GLY A 265 49.09 -11.16 -36.09
N TYR A 266 47.98 -11.68 -35.57
CA TYR A 266 47.90 -12.32 -34.27
C TYR A 266 47.50 -13.79 -34.45
N ALA A 267 48.37 -14.70 -34.01
CA ALA A 267 48.17 -16.15 -34.12
C ALA A 267 47.85 -16.64 -35.55
N LEU A 268 48.41 -15.98 -36.58
CA LEU A 268 48.32 -16.41 -37.98
C LEU A 268 49.57 -17.20 -38.39
N PRO A 269 49.45 -18.18 -39.30
CA PRO A 269 50.61 -18.86 -39.85
C PRO A 269 51.49 -17.86 -40.62
N VAL A 270 52.79 -17.86 -40.31
CA VAL A 270 53.81 -17.21 -41.14
C VAL A 270 53.80 -17.91 -42.51
N ALA A 271 53.79 -17.15 -43.60
CA ALA A 271 53.85 -17.72 -44.95
C ALA A 271 55.07 -18.64 -45.06
N ALA A 272 54.92 -19.81 -45.69
CA ALA A 272 56.05 -20.73 -45.86
C ALA A 272 57.15 -20.06 -46.69
N GLU A 273 58.42 -20.45 -46.49
CA GLU A 273 59.53 -19.93 -47.31
C GLU A 273 59.21 -20.10 -48.81
N GLY A 274 59.05 -18.97 -49.52
CA GLY A 274 58.69 -18.92 -50.94
C GLY A 274 57.24 -18.51 -51.25
N GLU A 275 56.34 -18.47 -50.26
CA GLU A 275 54.98 -17.92 -50.43
C GLU A 275 54.96 -16.42 -50.13
N THR A 276 54.49 -15.62 -51.09
CA THR A 276 54.29 -14.19 -50.89
C THR A 276 53.18 -13.94 -49.86
N ALA A 277 53.36 -12.93 -49.00
CA ALA A 277 52.33 -12.52 -48.06
C ALA A 277 50.99 -12.32 -48.81
N PRO A 278 49.85 -12.81 -48.29
CA PRO A 278 48.61 -12.83 -49.04
C PRO A 278 48.17 -11.40 -49.36
N VAL A 279 48.27 -11.03 -50.65
CA VAL A 279 47.73 -9.78 -51.20
C VAL A 279 46.28 -10.01 -51.55
N VAL A 280 45.39 -9.21 -50.96
CA VAL A 280 43.95 -9.29 -51.17
C VAL A 280 43.52 -8.15 -52.08
N ARG A 281 42.81 -8.44 -53.16
CA ARG A 281 42.18 -7.39 -53.99
C ARG A 281 40.75 -7.10 -53.53
N GLY A 282 40.30 -5.87 -53.77
CA GLY A 282 38.95 -5.44 -53.43
C GLY A 282 37.89 -6.26 -54.15
N GLY A 283 37.01 -6.92 -53.39
CA GLY A 283 35.91 -7.76 -53.90
C GLY A 283 36.23 -9.24 -54.11
N ASP A 284 37.51 -9.65 -54.08
CA ASP A 284 37.91 -11.04 -54.35
C ASP A 284 37.81 -11.95 -53.12
N THR A 285 37.77 -11.36 -51.92
CA THR A 285 37.61 -12.08 -50.64
C THR A 285 36.65 -11.34 -49.72
N LEU A 286 36.20 -11.99 -48.63
CA LEU A 286 35.37 -11.34 -47.61
C LEU A 286 36.07 -10.12 -46.98
N VAL A 287 37.39 -10.19 -46.78
CA VAL A 287 38.21 -9.07 -46.29
C VAL A 287 38.26 -7.96 -47.35
N GLY A 288 38.51 -8.32 -48.61
CA GLY A 288 38.55 -7.36 -49.72
C GLY A 288 37.20 -6.70 -50.00
N GLN A 289 36.09 -7.42 -49.84
CA GLN A 289 34.73 -6.89 -49.98
C GLN A 289 34.39 -5.96 -48.81
N ALA A 290 34.70 -6.34 -47.56
CA ALA A 290 34.51 -5.50 -46.38
C ALA A 290 35.32 -4.19 -46.47
N ALA A 291 36.56 -4.28 -46.96
CA ALA A 291 37.42 -3.12 -47.17
C ALA A 291 36.90 -2.20 -48.29
N ARG A 292 36.44 -2.77 -49.42
CA ARG A 292 35.84 -2.03 -50.53
C ARG A 292 34.57 -1.28 -50.12
N ASP A 293 33.69 -1.95 -49.37
CA ASP A 293 32.40 -1.38 -48.94
C ASP A 293 32.52 -0.46 -47.72
N ARG A 294 33.71 -0.42 -47.09
CA ARG A 294 33.99 0.30 -45.82
C ARG A 294 32.98 -0.02 -44.74
N ARG A 295 32.59 -1.29 -44.63
CA ARG A 295 31.60 -1.78 -43.65
C ARG A 295 32.10 -3.05 -42.98
N PRO A 296 31.86 -3.21 -41.66
CA PRO A 296 32.19 -4.45 -40.97
C PRO A 296 31.34 -5.59 -41.53
N VAL A 297 31.99 -6.68 -41.90
CA VAL A 297 31.33 -7.93 -42.32
C VAL A 297 31.52 -8.95 -41.21
N HIS A 298 30.41 -9.37 -40.61
CA HIS A 298 30.40 -10.38 -39.55
C HIS A 298 29.88 -11.71 -40.10
N VAL A 299 30.73 -12.74 -40.05
CA VAL A 299 30.42 -14.08 -40.54
C VAL A 299 30.39 -15.02 -39.34
N THR A 300 29.22 -15.52 -38.99
CA THR A 300 28.99 -16.36 -37.80
C THR A 300 29.08 -17.86 -38.04
N ARG A 301 29.04 -18.31 -39.31
CA ARG A 301 29.11 -19.73 -39.67
C ARG A 301 30.28 -19.97 -40.61
N LEU A 302 31.41 -20.34 -40.03
CA LEU A 302 32.62 -20.72 -40.78
C LEU A 302 32.63 -22.23 -41.01
N PRO A 303 33.03 -22.71 -42.21
CA PRO A 303 33.24 -24.13 -42.46
C PRO A 303 34.23 -24.75 -41.47
N ALA A 304 34.11 -26.07 -41.25
CA ALA A 304 35.19 -26.82 -40.60
C ALA A 304 36.49 -26.62 -41.42
N ASP A 305 37.61 -26.56 -40.72
CA ASP A 305 38.95 -26.39 -41.30
C ASP A 305 39.22 -25.02 -41.96
N TYR A 306 38.34 -24.04 -41.75
CA TYR A 306 38.49 -22.68 -42.30
C TYR A 306 39.77 -21.97 -41.81
N LEU A 307 40.25 -22.28 -40.60
CA LEU A 307 41.47 -21.67 -40.07
C LEU A 307 42.32 -22.69 -39.30
N PRO A 308 43.47 -23.14 -39.83
CA PRO A 308 44.25 -24.19 -39.19
C PRO A 308 44.83 -23.71 -37.85
N VAL A 309 44.77 -24.57 -36.84
CA VAL A 309 45.45 -24.32 -35.55
C VAL A 309 46.88 -24.81 -35.68
N SER A 310 47.83 -23.88 -35.72
CA SER A 310 49.26 -24.18 -35.79
C SER A 310 49.98 -23.81 -34.50
N SER A 311 50.83 -24.70 -34.01
CA SER A 311 51.78 -24.45 -32.93
C SER A 311 53.19 -24.88 -33.35
N ALA A 312 54.19 -24.55 -32.53
CA ALA A 312 55.55 -25.04 -32.73
C ALA A 312 55.66 -26.59 -32.69
N LEU A 313 54.66 -27.28 -32.15
CA LEU A 313 54.65 -28.74 -31.96
C LEU A 313 53.83 -29.50 -33.01
N GLY A 314 53.09 -28.80 -33.88
CA GLY A 314 52.24 -29.44 -34.89
C GLY A 314 51.12 -28.55 -35.41
N ARG A 315 50.41 -29.04 -36.42
CA ARG A 315 49.24 -28.39 -37.05
C ARG A 315 48.03 -29.32 -36.97
N ALA A 316 46.87 -28.77 -36.62
CA ALA A 316 45.60 -29.49 -36.59
C ALA A 316 44.50 -28.67 -37.28
N ALA A 317 43.51 -29.38 -37.82
CA ALA A 317 42.36 -28.75 -38.46
C ALA A 317 41.42 -28.16 -37.40
N SER A 318 40.87 -26.97 -37.65
CA SER A 318 39.93 -26.35 -36.71
C SER A 318 38.57 -27.02 -36.82
N THR A 319 38.14 -27.73 -35.78
CA THR A 319 36.73 -28.13 -35.64
C THR A 319 35.90 -26.87 -35.37
N GLY A 320 34.89 -26.60 -36.20
CA GLY A 320 34.08 -25.38 -36.10
C GLY A 320 33.46 -25.17 -34.70
N CYS A 321 33.50 -23.94 -34.20
CA CYS A 321 32.69 -23.48 -33.06
C CYS A 321 31.34 -22.96 -33.54
#